data_AF-A0A843BHS8-F1
#
_entry.id   AF-A0A843BHS8-F1
#
_cell.length_a   1.000
_cell.length_b   1.000
_cell.length_c   1.000
_cell.angle_alpha   90.00
_cell.angle_beta   90.00
_cell.angle_gamma   90.00
#
_symmetry.space_group_name_H-M   'P 1'
#
loop_
_entity.id
_entity.type
_entity.pdbx_description
1 polymer ?
#
loop_
_entity_poly.entity_id
_entity_poly.type
_entity_poly.pdbx_seq_one_letter_code
_entity_poly.pdbx_strand_id
1 'polypeptide(L)'
;MTTKIMLLGTVLAVSALSLPFIITEFSPKPDLPPILNHDLIDEAVKLGCNEPSLNHLIQYSNLLHDSFDGNYIIATIGLPDGLSQNELDECVQIILEKHDSLD
;
A
#
# COMPACT_ATOMS: atom_id res chain seq x y z
N MET A 1 15.46 72.26 -1.14
CA MET A 1 14.63 71.30 -0.38
C MET A 1 14.53 70.03 -1.22
N THR A 2 14.99 68.92 -0.66
CA THR A 2 15.23 67.64 -1.34
C THR A 2 14.01 66.74 -1.19
N THR A 3 13.55 66.08 -2.26
CA THR A 3 12.86 64.79 -2.11
C THR A 3 13.10 63.92 -3.34
N LYS A 4 13.85 62.83 -3.14
CA LYS A 4 13.97 61.69 -4.04
C LYS A 4 12.70 60.84 -3.89
N ILE A 5 12.10 60.39 -4.98
CA ILE A 5 11.17 59.26 -4.95
C ILE A 5 11.69 58.22 -5.94
N MET A 6 12.17 57.12 -5.35
CA MET A 6 12.68 55.91 -5.98
C MET A 6 11.56 55.19 -6.72
N LEU A 7 11.84 54.72 -7.94
CA LEU A 7 11.09 53.68 -8.62
C LEU A 7 11.17 52.38 -7.81
N LEU A 8 10.01 51.84 -7.43
CA LEU A 8 9.90 50.49 -6.88
C LEU A 8 9.29 49.59 -7.96
N GLY A 9 10.13 48.73 -8.52
CA GLY A 9 9.72 47.70 -9.47
C GLY A 9 8.81 46.66 -8.81
N THR A 10 7.68 46.39 -9.44
CA THR A 10 6.78 45.29 -9.09
C THR A 10 7.41 43.95 -9.48
N VAL A 11 7.77 43.16 -8.47
CA VAL A 11 8.08 41.73 -8.64
C VAL A 11 6.76 40.97 -8.62
N LEU A 12 6.41 40.35 -9.75
CA LEU A 12 5.35 39.34 -9.82
C LEU A 12 5.84 38.08 -9.09
N ALA A 13 5.42 37.90 -7.84
CA ALA A 13 5.59 36.64 -7.12
C ALA A 13 4.60 35.61 -7.67
N VAL A 14 5.11 34.64 -8.43
CA VAL A 14 4.38 33.42 -8.79
C VAL A 14 4.31 32.56 -7.53
N SER A 15 3.19 32.61 -6.83
CA SER A 15 2.89 31.71 -5.72
C SER A 15 2.67 30.31 -6.27
N ALA A 16 3.76 29.55 -6.43
CA ALA A 16 3.67 28.11 -6.58
C ALA A 16 3.01 27.56 -5.31
N LEU A 17 1.81 26.98 -5.45
CA LEU A 17 1.19 26.14 -4.43
C LEU A 17 2.07 24.92 -4.22
N SER A 18 3.10 25.06 -3.38
CA SER A 18 3.82 23.94 -2.79
C SER A 18 2.85 23.27 -1.83
N LEU A 19 2.02 22.36 -2.34
CA LEU A 19 1.40 21.35 -1.51
C LEU A 19 2.54 20.64 -0.79
N PRO A 20 2.61 20.66 0.56
CA PRO A 20 3.46 19.70 1.23
C PRO A 20 2.89 18.33 0.83
N PHE A 21 3.66 17.56 0.06
CA PHE A 21 3.48 16.12 0.02
C PHE A 21 3.70 15.64 1.45
N ILE A 22 2.63 15.64 2.24
CA ILE A 22 2.56 14.88 3.47
C ILE A 22 2.59 13.44 2.99
N ILE A 23 3.78 12.85 3.06
CA ILE A 23 3.93 11.40 3.05
C ILE A 23 3.18 10.96 4.31
N THR A 24 1.94 10.49 4.15
CA THR A 24 1.25 9.77 5.21
C THR A 24 1.95 8.42 5.35
N GLU A 25 3.11 8.41 5.99
CA GLU A 25 3.56 7.23 6.71
C GLU A 25 2.69 7.15 7.95
N PHE A 26 1.57 6.41 7.93
CA PHE A 26 0.95 5.89 9.16
C PHE A 26 -0.22 4.98 8.78
N SER A 27 0.08 3.78 8.31
CA SER A 27 -0.74 2.65 8.76
C SER A 27 -0.13 2.16 10.06
N PRO A 28 -0.77 2.37 11.22
CA PRO A 28 -0.29 1.79 12.46
C PRO A 28 -0.23 0.27 12.27
N LYS A 29 0.94 -0.33 12.53
CA LYS A 29 1.07 -1.78 12.59
C LYS A 29 0.10 -2.28 13.68
N PRO A 30 -0.79 -3.25 13.40
CA PRO A 30 -1.75 -3.72 14.40
C PRO A 30 -1.05 -4.24 15.66
N ASP A 31 -1.62 -3.91 16.83
CA ASP A 31 -1.06 -4.21 18.16
C ASP A 31 -1.14 -5.69 18.57
N LEU A 32 -1.83 -6.53 17.77
CA LEU A 32 -1.79 -7.98 17.89
C LEU A 32 -1.30 -8.60 16.57
N PRO A 33 -0.55 -9.72 16.63
CA PRO A 33 -0.32 -10.52 15.44
C PRO A 33 -1.69 -10.86 14.87
N PRO A 34 -1.94 -10.53 13.61
CA PRO A 34 -3.23 -10.80 13.00
C PRO A 34 -3.51 -12.30 13.02
N ILE A 35 -4.73 -12.67 13.39
CA ILE A 35 -5.19 -14.05 13.24
C ILE A 35 -5.32 -14.27 11.72
N LEU A 36 -4.52 -15.21 11.21
CA LEU A 36 -4.51 -15.56 9.80
C LEU A 36 -5.61 -16.58 9.49
N ASN A 37 -6.22 -16.42 8.33
CA ASN A 37 -7.17 -17.38 7.79
C ASN A 37 -6.41 -18.56 7.17
N HIS A 38 -6.25 -19.62 7.95
CA HIS A 38 -5.50 -20.80 7.55
C HIS A 38 -6.20 -21.58 6.43
N ASP A 39 -7.53 -21.60 6.41
CA ASP A 39 -8.31 -22.28 5.36
C ASP A 39 -8.11 -21.58 4.00
N LEU A 40 -8.13 -20.24 4.01
CA LEU A 40 -7.86 -19.43 2.84
C LEU A 40 -6.42 -19.59 2.34
N ILE A 41 -5.44 -19.66 3.25
CA ILE A 41 -4.04 -19.92 2.89
C ILE A 41 -3.91 -21.28 2.21
N ASP A 42 -4.50 -22.33 2.80
CA ASP A 42 -4.48 -23.68 2.24
C ASP A 42 -5.17 -23.76 0.88
N GLU A 43 -6.24 -23.00 0.67
CA GLU A 43 -6.94 -22.91 -0.61
C GLU A 43 -6.11 -22.15 -1.65
N ALA A 44 -5.51 -21.03 -1.28
CA ALA A 44 -4.62 -20.25 -2.15
C ALA A 44 -3.44 -21.09 -2.66
N VAL A 45 -2.83 -21.92 -1.79
CA VAL A 45 -1.79 -22.88 -2.19
C VAL A 45 -2.31 -23.87 -3.23
N LYS A 46 -3.51 -24.44 -3.03
CA LYS A 46 -4.12 -25.40 -3.97
C LYS A 46 -4.41 -24.77 -5.33
N LEU A 47 -4.63 -23.46 -5.37
CA LEU A 47 -4.95 -22.69 -6.58
C LEU A 47 -3.74 -22.13 -7.30
N GLY A 48 -2.53 -22.31 -6.75
CA GLY A 48 -1.29 -22.00 -7.43
C GLY A 48 -0.50 -20.83 -6.85
N CYS A 49 -0.92 -20.25 -5.71
CA CYS A 49 -0.07 -19.32 -4.99
C CYS A 49 1.21 -20.02 -4.54
N ASN A 50 2.36 -19.54 -5.00
CA ASN A 50 3.65 -20.04 -4.58
C ASN A 50 4.00 -19.55 -3.17
N GLU A 51 4.91 -20.28 -2.51
CA GLU A 51 5.35 -19.98 -1.15
C GLU A 51 5.94 -18.55 -1.00
N PRO A 52 6.78 -18.04 -1.92
CA PRO A 52 7.27 -16.66 -1.84
C PRO A 52 6.16 -15.60 -1.82
N SER A 53 5.11 -15.77 -2.65
CA SER A 53 3.97 -14.84 -2.70
C SER A 53 3.20 -14.85 -1.39
N LEU A 54 2.87 -16.05 -0.88
CA LEU A 54 2.15 -16.19 0.39
C LEU A 54 2.94 -15.62 1.56
N ASN A 55 4.24 -15.93 1.64
CA ASN A 55 5.10 -15.40 2.68
C ASN A 55 5.21 -13.87 2.62
N HIS A 56 5.21 -13.27 1.42
CA HIS A 56 5.18 -11.83 1.26
C HIS A 56 3.86 -11.24 1.74
N LEU A 57 2.72 -11.82 1.36
CA LEU A 57 1.40 -11.36 1.77
C LEU A 57 1.16 -11.53 3.27
N ILE A 58 1.59 -12.64 3.88
CA ILE A 58 1.48 -12.85 5.34
C ILE A 58 2.23 -11.77 6.12
N GLN A 59 3.39 -11.32 5.64
CA GLN A 59 4.22 -10.36 6.36
C GLN A 59 3.81 -8.91 6.13
N TYR A 60 3.32 -8.61 4.92
CA TYR A 60 3.19 -7.24 4.44
C TYR A 60 1.78 -6.90 3.97
N SER A 61 0.80 -7.78 4.14
CA SER A 61 -0.59 -7.53 3.78
C SER A 61 -1.55 -7.87 4.90
N ASN A 62 -2.74 -7.25 4.89
CA ASN A 62 -3.89 -7.67 5.69
C ASN A 62 -4.85 -8.62 4.97
N LEU A 63 -4.56 -8.97 3.72
CA LEU A 63 -5.44 -9.73 2.83
C LEU A 63 -5.77 -11.14 3.35
N LEU A 64 -4.88 -11.73 4.16
CA LEU A 64 -5.03 -13.08 4.71
C LEU A 64 -5.53 -13.09 6.16
N HIS A 65 -5.98 -11.95 6.67
CA HIS A 65 -6.47 -11.87 8.04
C HIS A 65 -7.92 -12.38 8.13
N ASP A 66 -8.26 -13.07 9.21
CA ASP A 66 -9.64 -13.49 9.49
C ASP A 66 -10.61 -12.31 9.58
N SER A 67 -10.12 -11.14 9.97
CA SER A 67 -10.90 -9.91 10.08
C SER A 67 -10.89 -9.08 8.79
N PHE A 68 -10.66 -9.70 7.63
CA PHE A 68 -10.68 -9.00 6.35
C PHE A 68 -12.07 -8.39 6.10
N ASP A 69 -12.09 -7.11 5.74
CA ASP A 69 -13.33 -6.31 5.61
C ASP A 69 -13.58 -5.86 4.16
N GLY A 70 -12.92 -6.49 3.19
CA GLY A 70 -12.95 -6.11 1.78
C GLY A 70 -11.91 -5.05 1.39
N ASN A 71 -11.25 -4.38 2.34
CA ASN A 71 -10.21 -3.39 2.05
C ASN A 71 -8.83 -3.95 2.38
N TYR A 72 -8.03 -4.23 1.35
CA TYR A 72 -6.68 -4.72 1.55
C TYR A 72 -5.62 -3.62 1.42
N ILE A 73 -4.54 -3.79 2.17
CA ILE A 73 -3.34 -2.96 2.16
C ILE A 73 -2.16 -3.91 2.00
N ILE A 74 -1.32 -3.68 1.00
CA ILE A 74 -0.01 -4.31 0.88
C ILE A 74 1.02 -3.22 1.13
N ALA A 75 1.85 -3.38 2.16
CA ALA A 75 2.93 -2.46 2.44
C ALA A 75 3.88 -2.41 1.25
N THR A 76 4.24 -1.20 0.81
CA THR A 76 5.13 -0.98 -0.33
C THR A 76 6.57 -1.30 0.06
N ILE A 77 6.88 -2.60 0.15
CA ILE A 77 8.20 -3.15 0.42
C ILE A 77 8.63 -3.92 -0.83
N GLY A 78 9.91 -3.89 -1.15
CA GLY A 78 10.43 -4.59 -2.33
C GLY A 78 10.07 -6.08 -2.34
N LEU A 79 10.00 -6.65 -3.53
CA LEU A 79 9.77 -8.09 -3.71
C LEU A 79 11.04 -8.87 -3.35
N PRO A 80 10.91 -10.06 -2.73
CA PRO A 80 12.05 -10.94 -2.52
C PRO A 80 12.64 -11.43 -3.85
N ASP A 81 13.92 -11.80 -3.83
CA ASP A 81 14.59 -12.36 -5.00
C ASP A 81 13.82 -13.57 -5.55
N GLY A 82 13.59 -13.57 -6.87
CA GLY A 82 12.88 -14.65 -7.56
C GLY A 82 11.36 -14.57 -7.49
N LEU A 83 10.77 -13.57 -6.84
CA LEU A 83 9.33 -13.27 -6.95
C LEU A 83 9.12 -12.08 -7.91
N SER A 84 8.38 -12.31 -8.98
CA SER A 84 7.95 -11.22 -9.87
C SER A 84 6.66 -10.56 -9.36
N GLN A 85 6.45 -9.31 -9.77
CA GLN A 85 5.21 -8.60 -9.45
C GLN A 85 3.98 -9.33 -10.00
N ASN A 86 4.09 -9.92 -11.19
CA ASN A 86 3.00 -10.64 -11.83
C ASN A 86 2.57 -11.87 -11.01
N GLU A 87 3.52 -12.64 -10.48
CA GLU A 87 3.20 -13.79 -9.62
C GLU A 87 2.52 -13.37 -8.31
N LEU A 88 2.96 -12.25 -7.72
CA LEU A 88 2.31 -11.70 -6.53
C LEU A 88 0.89 -11.24 -6.85
N ASP A 89 0.69 -10.52 -7.96
CA ASP A 89 -0.61 -10.00 -8.39
C ASP A 89 -1.60 -11.13 -8.71
N GLU A 90 -1.14 -12.20 -9.37
CA GLU A 90 -1.93 -13.41 -9.61
C GLU A 90 -2.39 -14.04 -8.28
N CYS A 91 -1.49 -14.15 -7.30
CA CYS A 91 -1.85 -14.69 -6.00
C CYS A 91 -2.85 -13.78 -5.25
N VAL A 92 -2.70 -12.46 -5.36
CA VAL A 92 -3.67 -11.49 -4.80
C VAL A 92 -5.06 -11.68 -5.43
N GLN A 93 -5.14 -11.86 -6.76
CA GLN A 93 -6.42 -12.11 -7.43
C GLN A 93 -7.08 -13.40 -6.97
N ILE A 94 -6.33 -14.50 -6.88
CA ILE A 94 -6.84 -15.79 -6.35
C ILE A 94 -7.47 -15.59 -4.96
N ILE A 95 -6.79 -14.87 -4.08
CA ILE A 95 -7.25 -14.66 -2.70
C ILE A 95 -8.50 -13.75 -2.67
N LEU A 96 -8.55 -12.70 -3.49
CA LEU A 96 -9.71 -11.81 -3.59
C LEU A 96 -10.95 -12.54 -4.13
N GLU A 97 -10.80 -13.33 -5.20
CA GLU A 97 -11.88 -14.17 -5.72
C GLU A 97 -12.42 -15.15 -4.66
N LYS A 98 -11.56 -15.58 -3.74
CA LYS A 98 -11.98 -16.45 -2.63
C LYS A 98 -12.74 -15.75 -1.53
N HIS A 99 -12.34 -14.54 -1.17
CA HIS A 99 -13.16 -13.71 -0.27
C HIS A 99 -14.56 -13.49 -0.86
N ASP A 100 -14.66 -13.08 -2.13
CA ASP A 100 -15.95 -12.85 -2.80
C ASP A 100 -16.82 -14.13 -2.91
N SER A 101 -16.21 -15.32 -2.89
CA SER A 101 -16.94 -16.59 -2.97
C SER A 101 -17.45 -17.11 -1.62
N LEU A 102 -16.99 -16.52 -0.50
CA LEU A 102 -17.34 -16.92 0.86
C LEU A 102 -18.48 -16.08 1.46
N ASP A 103 -18.79 -14.92 0.87
CA ASP A 103 -19.94 -14.05 1.18
C ASP A 103 -21.24 -14.46 0.45
#